data_AF-A0A2E3SI78-F1
#
_entry.id   AF-A0A2E3SI78-F1
#
_cell.length_a   1.000
_cell.length_b   1.000
_cell.length_c   1.000
_cell.angle_alpha   90.00
_cell.angle_beta   90.00
_cell.angle_gamma   90.00
#
_symmetry.space_group_name_H-M   'P 1'
#
loop_
_entity.id
_entity.type
_entity.pdbx_description
1 polymer ?
#
loop_
_entity_poly.entity_id
_entity_poly.type
_entity_poly.pdbx_seq_one_letter_code
_entity_poly.pdbx_strand_id
1 'polypeptide(L)'
;MQYLFIFFIILFSGIYASAKEANNFLCHLRGYEIIFPYEEAIYKIKDTYKNTPETKNSELLKFRRKFEIDFHGISLYREAGCSGARLSEYLDCLISTDGKDCKIYYSQMRIVD
;
A
#
# COMPACT_ATOMS: atom_id res chain seq x y z
N MET A 1 6.48 40.82 -41.11
CA MET A 1 6.90 40.68 -39.68
C MET A 1 5.83 40.06 -38.79
N GLN A 2 4.53 40.10 -39.13
CA GLN A 2 3.45 39.60 -38.26
C GLN A 2 3.22 38.08 -38.33
N TYR A 3 3.47 37.47 -39.49
CA TYR A 3 3.28 36.02 -39.70
C TYR A 3 4.36 35.14 -39.05
N LEU A 4 5.52 35.70 -38.74
CA LEU A 4 6.65 34.97 -38.15
C LEU A 4 6.40 34.64 -36.67
N PHE A 5 5.64 35.50 -35.97
CA PHE A 5 5.19 35.27 -34.59
C PHE A 5 4.10 34.18 -34.50
N ILE A 6 3.19 34.13 -35.48
CA ILE A 6 2.10 33.15 -35.50
C ILE A 6 2.65 31.73 -35.71
N PHE A 7 3.68 31.59 -36.55
CA PHE A 7 4.34 30.29 -36.76
C PHE A 7 5.03 29.76 -35.49
N PHE A 8 5.58 30.64 -34.66
CA PHE A 8 6.24 30.28 -33.40
C PHE A 8 5.22 29.76 -32.37
N ILE A 9 4.01 30.33 -32.31
CA ILE A 9 2.96 29.91 -31.37
C ILE A 9 2.41 28.52 -31.72
N ILE A 10 2.31 28.19 -33.01
CA ILE A 10 1.82 26.88 -33.48
C ILE A 10 2.84 25.76 -33.23
N LEU A 11 4.15 26.08 -33.25
CA LEU A 11 5.21 25.12 -32.94
C LEU A 11 5.27 24.72 -31.46
N PHE A 12 4.80 25.57 -30.54
CA PHE A 12 4.83 25.30 -29.10
C PHE A 12 3.52 24.73 -28.54
N SER A 13 2.39 24.82 -29.24
CA SER A 13 1.10 24.29 -28.77
C SER A 13 0.97 22.76 -28.91
N GLY A 14 1.94 22.09 -29.55
CA GLY A 14 1.92 20.63 -29.77
C GLY A 14 2.45 19.78 -28.61
N ILE A 15 3.01 20.39 -27.55
CA ILE A 15 3.54 19.64 -26.39
C ILE A 15 2.44 19.45 -25.34
N TYR A 16 1.36 18.79 -25.73
CA TYR A 16 0.49 18.14 -24.74
C TYR A 16 1.27 16.94 -24.21
N ALA A 17 1.99 17.14 -23.12
CA ALA A 17 2.55 16.06 -22.33
C ALA A 17 1.39 15.23 -21.77
N SER A 18 0.95 14.22 -22.52
CA SER A 18 0.23 13.10 -21.92
C SER A 18 1.25 12.36 -21.07
N ALA A 19 1.37 12.78 -19.81
CA ALA A 19 2.01 11.98 -18.78
C ALA A 19 1.15 10.73 -18.61
N LYS A 20 1.40 9.71 -19.43
CA LYS A 20 0.94 8.36 -19.13
C LYS A 20 1.63 8.02 -17.82
N GLU A 21 0.88 7.92 -16.73
CA GLU A 21 1.41 7.41 -15.46
C GLU A 21 2.19 6.14 -15.78
N ALA A 22 3.50 6.15 -15.52
CA ALA A 22 4.25 4.91 -15.49
C ALA A 22 3.55 4.03 -14.46
N ASN A 23 3.25 2.76 -14.79
CA ASN A 23 2.72 1.80 -13.83
C ASN A 23 3.68 1.74 -12.63
N ASN A 24 3.40 2.52 -11.59
CA ASN A 24 4.34 2.73 -10.52
C ASN A 24 4.21 1.55 -9.54
N PHE A 25 4.99 0.51 -9.79
CA PHE A 25 5.04 -0.70 -8.96
C PHE A 25 5.67 -0.46 -7.59
N LEU A 26 6.14 0.75 -7.28
CA LEU A 26 6.78 1.06 -6.00
C LEU A 26 5.87 0.74 -4.81
N CYS A 27 4.59 1.09 -4.87
CA CYS A 27 3.67 0.81 -3.78
C CYS A 27 3.37 -0.68 -3.62
N HIS A 28 3.38 -1.45 -4.71
CA HIS A 28 3.31 -2.91 -4.61
C HIS A 28 4.56 -3.47 -3.95
N LEU A 29 5.75 -3.02 -4.35
CA LEU A 29 7.02 -3.46 -3.78
C LEU A 29 7.12 -3.13 -2.28
N ARG A 30 6.89 -1.87 -1.91
CA ARG A 30 6.87 -1.43 -0.51
C ARG A 30 5.78 -2.12 0.29
N GLY A 31 4.63 -2.38 -0.34
CA GLY A 31 3.56 -3.18 0.25
C GLY A 31 4.05 -4.58 0.62
N TYR A 32 4.72 -5.29 -0.28
CA TYR A 32 5.26 -6.63 0.01
C TYR A 32 6.25 -6.67 1.16
N GLU A 33 7.11 -5.64 1.28
CA GLU A 33 8.06 -5.52 2.39
C GLU A 33 7.36 -5.48 3.75
N ILE A 34 6.10 -5.01 3.80
CA ILE A 34 5.27 -4.95 5.00
C ILE A 34 4.42 -6.20 5.17
N ILE A 35 3.81 -6.66 4.07
CA ILE A 35 2.83 -7.74 4.07
C ILE A 35 3.42 -9.05 4.55
N PHE A 36 4.56 -9.47 4.00
CA PHE A 36 5.13 -10.78 4.32
C PHE A 36 5.47 -10.96 5.81
N PRO A 37 6.21 -10.05 6.45
CA PRO A 37 6.49 -10.19 7.89
C PRO A 37 5.20 -10.09 8.73
N TYR A 38 4.20 -9.35 8.27
CA TYR A 38 2.91 -9.27 8.96
C TYR A 38 2.12 -10.59 8.88
N GLU A 39 1.96 -11.16 7.68
CA GLU A 39 1.30 -12.45 7.46
C GLU A 39 1.95 -13.56 8.30
N GLU A 40 3.28 -13.62 8.31
CA GLU A 40 4.03 -14.61 9.08
C GLU A 40 3.74 -14.49 10.58
N ALA A 41 3.74 -13.26 11.12
CA ALA A 41 3.47 -13.02 12.53
C ALA A 41 2.02 -13.32 12.90
N ILE A 42 1.05 -12.93 12.06
CA ILE A 42 -0.37 -13.24 12.27
C ILE A 42 -0.60 -14.75 12.29
N TYR A 43 0.00 -15.49 11.35
CA TYR A 43 -0.08 -16.95 11.30
C TYR A 43 0.47 -17.58 12.59
N LYS A 44 1.65 -17.15 13.04
CA LYS A 44 2.26 -17.64 14.29
C LYS A 44 1.38 -17.38 15.51
N ILE A 45 0.79 -16.19 15.64
CA ILE A 45 -0.13 -15.86 16.74
C ILE A 45 -1.37 -16.76 16.68
N LYS A 46 -1.97 -16.91 15.50
CA LYS A 46 -3.17 -17.74 15.32
C LYS A 46 -2.94 -19.21 15.64
N ASP A 47 -1.79 -19.77 15.26
CA ASP A 47 -1.44 -21.15 15.57
C ASP A 47 -1.13 -21.33 17.07
N THR A 48 -0.37 -20.40 17.67
CA THR A 48 0.00 -20.44 19.10
C THR A 48 -1.23 -20.40 20.01
N TYR A 49 -2.21 -19.54 19.69
CA TYR A 49 -3.40 -19.33 20.51
C TYR A 49 -4.66 -19.97 19.89
N LYS A 50 -4.51 -21.00 19.05
CA LYS A 50 -5.63 -21.64 18.34
C LYS A 50 -6.74 -22.14 19.26
N ASN A 51 -6.37 -22.57 20.47
CA ASN A 51 -7.28 -23.13 21.48
C ASN A 51 -7.81 -22.09 22.48
N THR A 52 -7.36 -20.83 22.41
CA THR A 52 -7.74 -19.76 23.34
C THR A 52 -8.20 -18.51 22.58
N PRO A 53 -9.47 -18.50 22.09
CA PRO A 53 -9.96 -17.45 21.19
C PRO A 53 -9.85 -16.02 21.75
N GLU A 54 -10.13 -15.82 23.03
CA GLU A 54 -10.04 -14.50 23.68
C GLU A 54 -8.59 -13.99 23.73
N THR A 55 -7.65 -14.85 24.13
CA THR A 55 -6.22 -14.53 24.15
C THR A 55 -5.69 -14.28 22.74
N LYS A 56 -6.09 -15.10 21.77
CA LYS A 56 -5.74 -14.93 20.35
C LYS A 56 -6.13 -13.54 19.85
N ASN A 57 -7.36 -13.10 20.10
CA ASN A 57 -7.82 -11.78 19.67
C ASN A 57 -7.04 -10.65 20.36
N SER A 58 -6.79 -10.76 21.66
CA SER A 58 -6.00 -9.77 22.41
C SER A 58 -4.59 -9.63 21.84
N GLU A 59 -3.91 -10.75 21.57
CA GLU A 59 -2.54 -10.75 21.03
C GLU A 59 -2.48 -10.25 19.58
N LEU A 60 -3.46 -10.57 18.74
CA LEU A 60 -3.56 -10.02 17.39
C LEU A 60 -3.70 -8.49 17.40
N LEU A 61 -4.58 -7.95 18.25
CA LEU A 61 -4.77 -6.50 18.38
C LEU A 61 -3.56 -5.77 18.97
N LYS A 62 -2.85 -6.42 19.91
CA LYS A 62 -1.61 -5.91 20.47
C LYS A 62 -0.50 -5.91 19.42
N PHE A 63 -0.34 -7.00 18.68
CA PHE A 63 0.61 -7.10 17.59
C PHE A 63 0.37 -6.02 16.54
N ARG A 64 -0.88 -5.85 16.07
CA ARG A 64 -1.25 -4.83 15.11
C ARG A 64 -0.76 -3.44 15.51
N ARG A 65 -1.15 -2.99 16.70
CA ARG A 65 -0.82 -1.64 17.19
C ARG A 65 0.68 -1.44 17.25
N LYS A 66 1.42 -2.45 17.72
CA LYS A 66 2.88 -2.40 17.78
C LYS A 66 3.50 -2.35 16.38
N PHE A 67 3.02 -3.19 15.48
CA PHE A 67 3.52 -3.28 14.12
C PHE A 67 3.30 -1.96 13.34
N GLU A 68 2.12 -1.35 13.46
CA GLU A 68 1.80 -0.07 12.81
C GLU A 68 2.69 1.09 13.27
N ILE A 69 3.18 1.05 14.50
CA ILE A 69 4.03 2.10 15.09
C ILE A 69 5.51 1.80 14.82
N ASP A 70 5.95 0.57 15.06
CA ASP A 70 7.37 0.23 15.15
C ASP A 70 7.97 -0.25 13.81
N PHE A 71 7.14 -0.73 12.87
CA PHE A 71 7.67 -1.31 11.64
C PHE A 71 8.11 -0.24 10.65
N HIS A 72 9.42 -0.07 10.50
CA HIS A 72 10.03 0.96 9.64
C HIS A 72 9.51 0.96 8.20
N GLY A 73 9.16 -0.20 7.64
CA GLY A 73 8.60 -0.31 6.30
C GLY A 73 7.31 0.50 6.10
N ILE A 74 6.51 0.71 7.15
CA ILE A 74 5.31 1.55 7.07
C ILE A 74 5.66 3.01 6.86
N SER A 75 6.72 3.52 7.49
CA SER A 75 7.21 4.88 7.24
C SER A 75 7.65 5.03 5.79
N LEU A 76 8.46 4.10 5.29
CA LEU A 76 8.96 4.10 3.91
C LEU A 76 7.81 4.03 2.88
N TYR A 77 6.77 3.25 3.17
CA TYR A 77 5.58 3.16 2.32
C TYR A 77 4.81 4.49 2.27
N ARG A 78 4.67 5.18 3.41
CA ARG A 78 4.01 6.51 3.45
C ARG A 78 4.84 7.59 2.79
N GLU A 79 6.16 7.59 3.01
CA GLU A 79 7.11 8.51 2.38
C GLU A 79 7.17 8.35 0.86
N ALA A 80 6.93 7.14 0.35
CA ALA A 80 6.79 6.85 -1.08
C ALA A 80 5.46 7.35 -1.69
N GLY A 81 4.59 8.02 -0.92
CA GLY A 81 3.28 8.50 -1.39
C GLY A 81 2.24 7.39 -1.53
N CYS A 82 2.46 6.21 -0.96
CA CYS A 82 1.55 5.09 -1.14
C CYS A 82 0.30 5.16 -0.24
N SER A 83 -0.80 4.58 -0.71
CA SER A 83 -2.09 4.62 -0.02
C SER A 83 -2.08 3.85 1.29
N GLY A 84 -2.02 4.59 2.40
CA GLY A 84 -2.12 4.03 3.75
C GLY A 84 -3.47 3.35 4.01
N ALA A 85 -4.56 3.83 3.40
CA ALA A 85 -5.88 3.22 3.53
C ALA A 85 -5.90 1.77 2.99
N ARG A 86 -5.33 1.54 1.79
CA ARG A 86 -5.26 0.19 1.20
C ARG A 86 -4.40 -0.76 1.99
N LEU A 87 -3.27 -0.27 2.51
CA LEU A 87 -2.44 -1.05 3.41
C LEU A 87 -3.22 -1.40 4.68
N SER A 88 -3.89 -0.45 5.32
CA SER A 88 -4.69 -0.71 6.53
C SER A 88 -5.79 -1.75 6.27
N GLU A 89 -6.56 -1.60 5.20
CA GLU A 89 -7.63 -2.55 4.82
C GLU A 89 -7.09 -3.98 4.69
N TYR A 90 -5.91 -4.13 4.10
CA TYR A 90 -5.26 -5.43 3.99
C TYR A 90 -4.85 -6.01 5.35
N LEU A 91 -4.21 -5.21 6.22
CA LEU A 91 -3.80 -5.64 7.56
C LEU A 91 -5.03 -6.01 8.43
N ASP A 92 -6.10 -5.23 8.32
CA ASP A 92 -7.40 -5.48 8.94
C ASP A 92 -8.02 -6.80 8.49
N CYS A 93 -7.97 -7.07 7.19
CA CYS A 93 -8.48 -8.32 6.61
C CYS A 93 -7.73 -9.54 7.17
N LEU A 94 -6.41 -9.47 7.34
CA LEU A 94 -5.62 -10.59 7.88
C LEU A 94 -5.92 -10.90 9.35
N ILE A 95 -6.30 -9.89 10.15
CA ILE A 95 -6.72 -10.11 11.54
C ILE A 95 -8.11 -10.72 11.59
N SER A 96 -9.05 -10.15 10.83
CA SER A 96 -10.46 -10.49 10.87
C SER A 96 -10.81 -11.80 10.18
N THR A 97 -9.99 -12.24 9.24
CA THR A 97 -10.18 -13.48 8.46
C THR A 97 -8.96 -14.38 8.59
N ASP A 98 -9.05 -15.68 8.24
CA ASP A 98 -7.88 -16.56 8.11
C ASP A 98 -7.04 -16.28 6.84
N GLY A 99 -7.00 -15.02 6.39
CA GLY A 99 -6.31 -14.60 5.16
C GLY A 99 -7.06 -14.95 3.88
N LYS A 100 -8.31 -15.41 3.98
CA LYS A 100 -9.18 -15.63 2.82
C LYS A 100 -9.57 -14.27 2.23
N ASP A 101 -9.39 -14.15 0.92
CA ASP A 101 -9.84 -12.99 0.11
C ASP A 101 -9.14 -11.64 0.36
N CYS A 102 -8.14 -11.56 1.24
CA CYS A 102 -7.42 -10.31 1.50
C CYS A 102 -6.58 -9.81 0.31
N LYS A 103 -6.29 -10.69 -0.67
CA LYS A 103 -5.48 -10.36 -1.87
C LYS A 103 -6.06 -9.20 -2.69
N ILE A 104 -7.37 -8.94 -2.61
CA ILE A 104 -8.01 -7.84 -3.33
C ILE A 104 -7.50 -6.46 -2.89
N TYR A 105 -7.15 -6.30 -1.61
CA TYR A 105 -6.64 -5.03 -1.10
C TYR A 105 -5.20 -4.79 -1.54
N TYR A 106 -4.41 -5.85 -1.66
CA TYR A 106 -3.05 -5.80 -2.20
C TYR A 106 -3.03 -5.43 -3.69
N SER A 107 -3.92 -5.99 -4.52
CA SER A 107 -3.95 -5.69 -5.96
C SER A 107 -4.36 -4.24 -6.26
N GLN A 108 -4.87 -3.53 -5.25
CA GLN A 108 -5.31 -2.14 -5.33
C GLN A 108 -4.32 -1.15 -4.70
N MET A 109 -3.13 -1.61 -4.28
CA MET A 109 -2.07 -0.72 -3.77
C MET A 109 -1.64 0.27 -4.86
N ARG A 110 -1.66 1.55 -4.51
CA ARG A 110 -1.39 2.65 -5.44
C ARG A 110 -0.80 3.85 -4.72
N ILE A 111 -0.18 4.73 -5.49
CA ILE A 111 0.16 6.08 -5.04
C ILE A 111 -1.13 6.86 -4.83
N VAL A 112 -1.16 7.70 -3.79
CA VAL A 112 -2.20 8.70 -3.60
C VAL A 112 -1.59 10.01 -4.08
N ASP A 113 -2.22 10.63 -5.07
CA ASP A 113 -1.85 11.98 -5.54
C ASP A 113 -1.82 13.02 -4.41
#